data_AF-A0A1E3KQQ4-F1
#
_entry.id   AF-A0A1E3KQQ4-F1
#
_cell.length_a   1.000
_cell.length_b   1.000
_cell.length_c   1.000
_cell.angle_alpha   90.00
_cell.angle_beta   90.00
_cell.angle_gamma   90.00
#
_symmetry.space_group_name_H-M   'P 1'
#
loop_
_entity.id
_entity.type
_entity.pdbx_description
1 polymer ?
#
loop_
_entity_poly.entity_id
_entity_poly.type
_entity_poly.pdbx_seq_one_letter_code
_entity_poly.pdbx_strand_id
1 'polypeptide(L)'
;MLALLLGYACYALSIQRGQDTVTRIYQTDQNGTPIISPGPITLVGKVNHRNLFQSGINGYVLTNRDPLSTLLPRRNQTVHLKYRSAQTTAELRKTLRQARYLQAGTQNTATPVFQNRQQRGDATTYGRISTSQDGRIWTKLPISYPHVQLSRPSVWYANGRLTLIDGQDRYWTTNFKDWQHQRLNFNGADFKQGRVQAVFPGTTRSAVVMVRGIDRQSSRAKLYYGQLTKTGRVKAWHALQLGKLPARQIAGMSLIDQHLYLFRQRGTQLAVYRANRLTRPVRLVGRVKLNHAQSQRVTAVNLIPTTKHRYRLIFDLTTAEKVQKQPRYRLLDRRFKAVGQQHLLVTDYLWSQFQISLRGSE
;
A
#
# COMPACT_ATOMS: atom_id res chain seq x y z
N MET A 1 -40.76 -1.90 -53.50
CA MET A 1 -40.72 -2.66 -52.22
C MET A 1 -39.32 -3.21 -51.89
N LEU A 2 -38.61 -3.85 -52.82
CA LEU A 2 -37.26 -4.38 -52.61
C LEU A 2 -36.20 -3.30 -52.25
N ALA A 3 -36.24 -2.14 -52.92
CA ALA A 3 -35.34 -1.02 -52.65
C ALA A 3 -35.54 -0.39 -51.26
N LEU A 4 -36.77 -0.39 -50.74
CA LEU A 4 -37.10 0.07 -49.39
C LEU A 4 -36.59 -0.92 -48.32
N LEU A 5 -36.68 -2.23 -48.58
CA LEU A 5 -36.10 -3.26 -47.71
C LEU A 5 -34.58 -3.21 -47.68
N LEU A 6 -33.93 -3.00 -48.83
CA LEU A 6 -32.47 -2.79 -48.92
C LEU A 6 -32.03 -1.50 -48.24
N GLY A 7 -32.75 -0.39 -48.44
CA GLY A 7 -32.48 0.87 -47.76
C GLY A 7 -32.61 0.75 -46.23
N TYR A 8 -33.65 0.06 -45.75
CA TYR A 8 -33.85 -0.21 -44.33
C TYR A 8 -32.77 -1.15 -43.77
N ALA A 9 -32.37 -2.19 -44.50
CA ALA A 9 -31.29 -3.09 -44.09
C ALA A 9 -29.95 -2.36 -43.99
N CYS A 10 -29.61 -1.52 -44.97
CA CYS A 10 -28.40 -0.68 -44.95
C CYS A 10 -28.43 0.35 -43.81
N TYR A 11 -29.57 0.99 -43.55
CA TYR A 11 -29.76 1.93 -42.44
C TYR A 11 -29.66 1.24 -41.08
N ALA A 12 -30.30 0.08 -40.91
CA ALA A 12 -30.21 -0.73 -39.70
C ALA A 12 -28.78 -1.24 -39.45
N LEU A 13 -28.06 -1.65 -40.49
CA LEU A 13 -26.65 -2.04 -40.41
C LEU A 13 -25.74 -0.84 -40.08
N SER A 14 -26.06 0.35 -40.59
CA SER A 14 -25.33 1.60 -40.29
C SER A 14 -25.50 2.02 -38.83
N ILE A 15 -26.74 2.02 -38.32
CA ILE A 15 -27.03 2.29 -36.90
C ILE A 15 -26.43 1.21 -36.01
N GLN A 16 -26.49 -0.06 -36.40
CA GLN A 16 -25.85 -1.17 -35.67
C GLN A 16 -24.32 -1.02 -35.57
N ARG A 17 -23.67 -0.47 -36.61
CA ARG A 17 -22.24 -0.14 -36.59
C ARG A 17 -21.93 1.20 -35.92
N GLY A 18 -22.94 2.03 -35.67
CA GLY A 18 -22.82 3.32 -35.00
C GLY A 18 -23.07 3.28 -33.50
N GLN A 19 -23.70 2.22 -32.98
CA GLN A 19 -24.04 2.12 -31.57
C GLN A 19 -22.80 1.81 -30.71
N ASP A 20 -22.55 2.67 -29.72
CA ASP A 20 -21.59 2.41 -28.66
C ASP A 20 -22.17 1.44 -27.63
N THR A 21 -21.30 0.58 -27.12
CA THR A 21 -21.58 -0.33 -26.01
C THR A 21 -20.57 -0.10 -24.90
N VAL A 22 -21.05 -0.23 -23.66
CA VAL A 22 -20.26 -0.06 -22.45
C VAL A 22 -20.22 -1.37 -21.70
N THR A 23 -19.03 -1.93 -21.54
CA THR A 23 -18.80 -3.13 -20.72
C THR A 23 -18.01 -2.75 -19.46
N ARG A 24 -18.59 -2.98 -18.28
CA ARG A 24 -17.95 -2.75 -16.98
C ARG A 24 -17.44 -4.06 -16.41
N ILE A 25 -16.15 -4.16 -16.17
CA ILE A 25 -15.50 -5.40 -15.75
C ILE A 25 -14.92 -5.20 -14.34
N TYR A 26 -15.47 -5.92 -13.38
CA TYR A 26 -14.99 -5.99 -12.01
C TYR A 26 -14.05 -7.18 -11.87
N GLN A 27 -12.77 -6.92 -11.58
CA GLN A 27 -11.78 -7.97 -11.30
C GLN A 27 -11.46 -7.97 -9.80
N THR A 28 -12.00 -8.96 -9.08
CA THR A 28 -11.90 -9.07 -7.62
C THR A 28 -11.26 -10.38 -7.18
N ASP A 29 -10.62 -10.39 -6.02
CA ASP A 29 -10.12 -11.62 -5.41
C ASP A 29 -11.24 -12.47 -4.78
N GLN A 30 -10.88 -13.57 -4.12
CA GLN A 30 -11.87 -14.49 -3.55
C GLN A 30 -12.74 -13.85 -2.47
N ASN A 31 -12.26 -12.77 -1.86
CA ASN A 31 -12.93 -12.03 -0.79
C ASN A 31 -13.71 -10.82 -1.33
N GLY A 32 -13.67 -10.56 -2.64
CA GLY A 32 -14.34 -9.43 -3.27
C GLY A 32 -13.51 -8.15 -3.33
N THR A 33 -12.24 -8.17 -2.88
CA THR A 33 -11.38 -6.99 -2.96
C THR A 33 -10.95 -6.76 -4.41
N PRO A 34 -11.07 -5.53 -4.96
CA PRO A 34 -10.57 -5.25 -6.31
C PRO A 34 -9.07 -5.56 -6.40
N ILE A 35 -8.59 -6.21 -7.46
CA ILE A 35 -7.17 -6.57 -7.62
C ILE A 35 -6.40 -5.48 -8.39
N ILE A 36 -7.05 -4.87 -9.36
CA ILE A 36 -6.48 -3.89 -10.28
C ILE A 36 -7.13 -2.51 -10.10
N SER A 37 -6.57 -1.52 -10.78
CA SER A 37 -7.11 -0.16 -10.84
C SER A 37 -7.20 0.30 -12.30
N PRO A 38 -8.33 0.87 -12.75
CA PRO A 38 -9.56 1.08 -11.99
C PRO A 38 -10.37 -0.22 -11.85
N GLY A 39 -11.15 -0.32 -10.78
CA GLY A 39 -12.17 -1.33 -10.56
C GLY A 39 -13.53 -0.64 -10.44
N PRO A 40 -14.43 -0.74 -11.45
CA PRO A 40 -14.31 -1.55 -12.66
C PRO A 40 -13.42 -0.94 -13.75
N ILE A 41 -12.88 -1.80 -14.63
CA ILE A 41 -12.44 -1.37 -15.97
C ILE A 41 -13.70 -1.06 -16.78
N THR A 42 -13.71 0.08 -17.46
CA THR A 42 -14.78 0.42 -18.40
C THR A 42 -14.24 0.33 -19.81
N LEU A 43 -14.77 -0.61 -20.59
CA LEU A 43 -14.56 -0.70 -22.03
C LEU A 43 -15.69 0.05 -22.72
N VAL A 44 -15.33 0.98 -23.60
CA VAL A 44 -16.26 1.69 -24.47
C VAL A 44 -15.81 1.45 -25.90
N GLY A 45 -16.73 1.03 -26.76
CA GLY A 45 -16.45 0.80 -28.17
C GLY A 45 -17.71 0.46 -28.93
N LYS A 46 -17.59 0.33 -30.24
CA LYS A 46 -18.70 0.00 -31.12
C LYS A 46 -19.07 -1.48 -31.01
N VAL A 47 -20.36 -1.77 -31.15
CA VAL A 47 -20.87 -3.15 -31.23
C VAL A 47 -20.10 -3.95 -32.30
N ASN A 48 -19.82 -5.23 -32.03
CA ASN A 48 -19.08 -6.14 -32.90
C ASN A 48 -17.62 -5.75 -33.19
N HIS A 49 -17.07 -4.71 -32.56
CA HIS A 49 -15.63 -4.47 -32.59
C HIS A 49 -14.89 -5.47 -31.70
N ARG A 50 -13.60 -5.70 -32.00
CA ARG A 50 -12.75 -6.61 -31.23
C ARG A 50 -12.67 -6.17 -29.77
N ASN A 51 -12.95 -7.11 -28.87
CA ASN A 51 -12.70 -6.96 -27.45
C ASN A 51 -11.20 -7.17 -27.18
N LEU A 52 -10.52 -6.12 -26.70
CA LEU A 52 -9.08 -6.15 -26.39
C LEU A 52 -8.79 -6.49 -24.93
N PHE A 53 -9.82 -6.70 -24.12
CA PHE A 53 -9.62 -7.07 -22.72
C PHE A 53 -9.05 -8.48 -22.59
N GLN A 54 -8.07 -8.61 -21.70
CA GLN A 54 -7.49 -9.87 -21.30
C GLN A 54 -7.75 -10.07 -19.81
N SER A 55 -8.37 -11.20 -19.45
CA SER A 55 -8.66 -11.54 -18.05
C SER A 55 -7.43 -11.99 -17.25
N GLY A 56 -6.30 -12.27 -17.91
CA GLY A 56 -5.07 -12.68 -17.23
C GLY A 56 -4.55 -11.60 -16.26
N ILE A 57 -4.30 -11.99 -15.01
CA ILE A 57 -3.65 -11.14 -14.02
C ILE A 57 -2.45 -11.89 -13.45
N ASN A 58 -1.25 -11.31 -13.55
CA ASN A 58 -0.03 -11.91 -13.00
C ASN A 58 -0.19 -12.31 -11.52
N GLY A 59 0.12 -13.58 -11.23
CA GLY A 59 0.02 -14.17 -9.88
C GLY A 59 -1.38 -14.66 -9.49
N TYR A 60 -2.39 -14.52 -10.35
CA TYR A 60 -3.77 -14.92 -10.06
C TYR A 60 -4.33 -15.85 -11.13
N VAL A 61 -5.28 -16.70 -10.73
CA VAL A 61 -6.02 -17.61 -11.62
C VAL A 61 -7.51 -17.29 -11.50
N LEU A 62 -8.19 -17.21 -12.63
CA LEU A 62 -9.63 -16.99 -12.69
C LEU A 62 -10.37 -18.21 -12.10
N THR A 63 -11.40 -17.96 -11.30
CA THR A 63 -12.18 -19.00 -10.59
C THR A 63 -13.57 -19.22 -11.15
N ASN A 64 -14.06 -18.29 -11.96
CA ASN A 64 -15.34 -18.39 -12.67
C ASN A 64 -15.12 -18.30 -14.18
N ARG A 65 -16.12 -18.67 -14.96
CA ARG A 65 -16.07 -18.52 -16.42
C ARG A 65 -15.94 -17.04 -16.79
N ASP A 66 -15.08 -16.72 -17.75
CA ASP A 66 -15.06 -15.42 -18.41
C ASP A 66 -16.21 -15.37 -19.44
N PRO A 67 -17.25 -14.54 -19.23
CA PRO A 67 -18.38 -14.47 -20.15
C PRO A 67 -18.10 -13.55 -21.35
N LEU A 68 -16.93 -12.92 -21.42
CA LEU A 68 -16.58 -11.99 -22.49
C LEU A 68 -16.25 -12.73 -23.79
N SER A 69 -16.92 -12.33 -24.86
CA SER A 69 -16.62 -12.77 -26.22
C SER A 69 -15.43 -12.01 -26.83
N THR A 70 -14.94 -12.53 -27.95
CA THR A 70 -13.92 -11.88 -28.80
C THR A 70 -14.40 -10.55 -29.40
N LEU A 71 -15.71 -10.36 -29.51
CA LEU A 71 -16.37 -9.14 -30.00
C LEU A 71 -17.18 -8.47 -28.89
N LEU A 72 -17.35 -7.15 -28.96
CA LEU A 72 -18.12 -6.36 -28.00
C LEU A 72 -19.64 -6.59 -28.17
N PRO A 73 -20.40 -6.72 -27.06
CA PRO A 73 -21.82 -7.07 -27.09
C PRO A 73 -22.70 -5.91 -27.55
N ARG A 74 -23.89 -6.23 -28.09
CA ARG A 74 -24.91 -5.23 -28.48
C ARG A 74 -25.45 -4.38 -27.33
N ARG A 75 -25.48 -4.94 -26.12
CA ARG A 75 -26.04 -4.29 -24.94
C ARG A 75 -24.92 -4.03 -23.93
N ASN A 76 -25.09 -2.96 -23.17
CA ASN A 76 -24.23 -2.68 -22.02
C ASN A 76 -24.22 -3.90 -21.09
N GLN A 77 -23.04 -4.27 -20.61
CA GLN A 77 -22.85 -5.45 -19.79
C GLN A 77 -22.01 -5.12 -18.57
N THR A 78 -22.36 -5.75 -17.44
CA THR A 78 -21.51 -5.79 -16.25
C THR A 78 -20.99 -7.21 -16.08
N VAL A 79 -19.67 -7.35 -15.96
CA VAL A 79 -18.98 -8.62 -15.81
C VAL A 79 -18.24 -8.65 -14.49
N HIS A 80 -18.40 -9.74 -13.74
CA HIS A 80 -17.68 -9.99 -12.51
C HIS A 80 -16.72 -11.16 -12.71
N LEU A 81 -15.43 -10.89 -12.63
CA LEU A 81 -14.36 -11.89 -12.71
C LEU A 81 -13.73 -12.05 -11.33
N LYS A 82 -13.75 -13.27 -10.80
CA LYS A 82 -13.28 -13.61 -9.46
C LYS A 82 -12.00 -14.43 -9.57
N TYR A 83 -10.98 -14.05 -8.82
CA TYR A 83 -9.65 -14.65 -8.91
C TYR A 83 -9.18 -15.23 -7.59
N ARG A 84 -8.33 -16.26 -7.65
CA ARG A 84 -7.56 -16.79 -6.53
C ARG A 84 -6.07 -16.64 -6.79
N SER A 85 -5.25 -16.78 -5.75
CA SER A 85 -3.80 -16.87 -5.94
C SER A 85 -3.45 -18.05 -6.84
N ALA A 86 -2.52 -17.83 -7.77
CA ALA A 86 -1.89 -18.90 -8.53
C ALA A 86 -0.88 -19.70 -7.66
N GLN A 87 -0.41 -19.09 -6.57
CA GLN A 87 0.54 -19.71 -5.66
C GLN A 87 -0.17 -20.49 -4.56
N THR A 88 0.37 -21.64 -4.23
CA THR A 88 -0.01 -22.43 -3.06
C THR A 88 0.36 -21.70 -1.76
N THR A 89 -0.27 -22.09 -0.65
CA THR A 89 0.10 -21.58 0.68
C THR A 89 1.58 -21.83 1.01
N ALA A 90 2.15 -22.96 0.57
CA ALA A 90 3.56 -23.28 0.79
C ALA A 90 4.49 -22.33 0.03
N GLU A 91 4.19 -22.03 -1.24
CA GLU A 91 4.94 -21.08 -2.05
C GLU A 91 4.85 -19.66 -1.50
N LEU A 92 3.66 -19.22 -1.08
CA LEU A 92 3.48 -17.90 -0.45
C LEU A 92 4.31 -17.78 0.85
N ARG A 93 4.33 -18.83 1.68
CA ARG A 93 5.21 -18.88 2.86
C ARG A 93 6.67 -18.81 2.46
N LYS A 94 7.09 -19.52 1.40
CA LYS A 94 8.46 -19.47 0.88
C LYS A 94 8.82 -18.06 0.40
N THR A 95 7.96 -17.39 -0.37
CA THR A 95 8.13 -16.01 -0.81
C THR A 95 8.30 -15.05 0.36
N LEU A 96 7.44 -15.15 1.39
CA LEU A 96 7.52 -14.31 2.58
C LEU A 96 8.78 -14.58 3.42
N ARG A 97 9.21 -15.84 3.52
CA ARG A 97 10.47 -16.20 4.18
C ARG A 97 11.68 -15.70 3.41
N GLN A 98 11.66 -15.80 2.08
CA GLN A 98 12.80 -15.34 1.30
C GLN A 98 12.91 -13.82 1.31
N ALA A 99 11.79 -13.08 1.36
CA ALA A 99 11.79 -11.63 1.29
C ALA A 99 12.60 -10.96 2.41
N ARG A 100 13.46 -10.02 2.04
CA ARG A 100 14.20 -9.17 3.01
C ARG A 100 13.34 -8.05 3.57
N TYR A 101 12.41 -7.54 2.76
CA TYR A 101 11.52 -6.45 3.12
C TYR A 101 10.08 -6.80 2.80
N LEU A 102 9.18 -6.37 3.68
CA LEU A 102 7.73 -6.38 3.44
C LEU A 102 7.24 -4.93 3.47
N GLN A 103 6.43 -4.58 2.48
CA GLN A 103 5.78 -3.28 2.41
C GLN A 103 4.27 -3.50 2.47
N ALA A 104 3.59 -2.77 3.34
CA ALA A 104 2.14 -2.67 3.32
C ALA A 104 1.72 -1.22 3.15
N GLY A 105 0.70 -1.03 2.34
CA GLY A 105 0.21 0.30 2.02
C GLY A 105 -1.19 0.22 1.46
N THR A 106 -1.64 1.33 0.91
CA THR A 106 -2.98 1.44 0.33
C THR A 106 -2.91 1.86 -1.12
N GLN A 107 -3.63 1.13 -1.97
CA GLN A 107 -3.76 1.41 -3.39
C GLN A 107 -5.11 2.08 -3.64
N ASN A 108 -5.13 3.13 -4.46
CA ASN A 108 -6.38 3.61 -5.03
C ASN A 108 -6.83 2.66 -6.15
N THR A 109 -8.04 2.12 -6.04
CA THR A 109 -8.61 1.24 -7.07
C THR A 109 -9.71 1.90 -7.88
N ALA A 110 -10.08 3.16 -7.62
CA ALA A 110 -11.22 3.78 -8.31
C ALA A 110 -10.84 4.48 -9.62
N THR A 111 -9.62 4.98 -9.75
CA THR A 111 -9.18 5.77 -10.92
C THR A 111 -8.03 5.10 -11.64
N PRO A 112 -7.91 5.23 -12.97
CA PRO A 112 -6.82 4.63 -13.72
C PRO A 112 -5.46 5.25 -13.39
N VAL A 113 -4.40 4.45 -13.54
CA VAL A 113 -3.02 4.94 -13.55
C VAL A 113 -2.66 5.33 -14.98
N PHE A 114 -2.23 6.58 -15.18
CA PHE A 114 -1.77 7.08 -16.47
C PHE A 114 -0.41 7.74 -16.33
N GLN A 115 0.58 7.31 -17.13
CA GLN A 115 1.95 7.84 -17.12
C GLN A 115 2.55 7.97 -15.69
N ASN A 116 2.45 6.91 -14.89
CA ASN A 116 2.98 6.84 -13.52
C ASN A 116 2.33 7.85 -12.54
N ARG A 117 1.08 8.26 -12.83
CA ARG A 117 0.29 9.18 -12.03
C ARG A 117 -1.12 8.63 -11.85
N GLN A 118 -1.74 8.95 -10.72
CA GLN A 118 -3.12 8.56 -10.45
C GLN A 118 -3.82 9.64 -9.65
N GLN A 119 -5.01 10.04 -10.09
CA GLN A 119 -5.84 10.98 -9.35
C GLN A 119 -6.44 10.25 -8.15
N ARG A 120 -6.13 10.66 -6.92
CA ARG A 120 -6.67 9.98 -5.74
C ARG A 120 -8.17 10.20 -5.56
N GLY A 121 -8.66 11.43 -5.79
CA GLY A 121 -10.04 11.81 -5.46
C GLY A 121 -10.37 11.55 -3.98
N ASP A 122 -11.64 11.27 -3.69
CA ASP A 122 -12.13 10.74 -2.40
C ASP A 122 -12.30 9.22 -2.44
N ALA A 123 -11.51 8.57 -3.30
CA ALA A 123 -11.67 7.18 -3.63
C ALA A 123 -11.36 6.24 -2.46
N THR A 124 -12.08 5.13 -2.45
CA THR A 124 -11.81 3.99 -1.58
C THR A 124 -10.41 3.44 -1.83
N THR A 125 -9.62 3.30 -0.78
CA THR A 125 -8.30 2.69 -0.85
C THR A 125 -8.26 1.34 -0.14
N TYR A 126 -7.67 0.34 -0.80
CA TYR A 126 -7.57 -1.02 -0.27
C TYR A 126 -6.13 -1.34 0.13
N GLY A 127 -5.96 -2.14 1.18
CA GLY A 127 -4.65 -2.59 1.61
C GLY A 127 -4.01 -3.52 0.59
N ARG A 128 -2.70 -3.36 0.39
CA ARG A 128 -1.86 -4.27 -0.38
C ARG A 128 -0.59 -4.59 0.36
N ILE A 129 0.00 -5.72 0.02
CA ILE A 129 1.31 -6.14 0.48
C ILE A 129 2.20 -6.40 -0.73
N SER A 130 3.45 -5.93 -0.66
CA SER A 130 4.50 -6.27 -1.60
C SER A 130 5.74 -6.77 -0.85
N THR A 131 6.54 -7.56 -1.54
CA THR A 131 7.78 -8.14 -1.03
C THR A 131 8.95 -7.66 -1.86
N SER A 132 10.13 -7.58 -1.25
CA SER A 132 11.36 -7.24 -1.96
C SER A 132 12.57 -7.91 -1.34
N GLN A 133 13.52 -8.31 -2.19
CA GLN A 133 14.84 -8.80 -1.79
C GLN A 133 15.86 -7.68 -1.65
N ASP A 134 15.83 -6.75 -2.59
CA ASP A 134 16.89 -5.77 -2.77
C ASP A 134 16.46 -4.34 -2.41
N GLY A 135 15.15 -4.11 -2.21
CA GLY A 135 14.55 -2.82 -1.89
C GLY A 135 14.44 -1.86 -3.09
N ARG A 136 14.63 -2.34 -4.32
CA ARG A 136 14.45 -1.58 -5.58
C ARG A 136 13.26 -2.13 -6.37
N ILE A 137 13.14 -3.44 -6.45
CA ILE A 137 12.06 -4.15 -7.13
C ILE A 137 11.12 -4.69 -6.08
N TRP A 138 9.85 -4.28 -6.16
CA TRP A 138 8.80 -4.65 -5.24
C TRP A 138 7.70 -5.38 -6.00
N THR A 139 7.46 -6.62 -5.62
CA THR A 139 6.48 -7.47 -6.25
C THR A 139 5.30 -7.65 -5.32
N LYS A 140 4.10 -7.47 -5.85
CA LYS A 140 2.85 -7.72 -5.15
C LYS A 140 2.81 -9.14 -4.62
N LEU A 141 2.31 -9.29 -3.40
CA LEU A 141 1.98 -10.61 -2.86
C LEU A 141 0.59 -11.02 -3.41
N PRO A 142 0.48 -12.07 -4.23
CA PRO A 142 -0.77 -12.44 -4.85
C PRO A 142 -1.62 -13.28 -3.89
N ILE A 143 -2.49 -12.64 -3.12
CA ILE A 143 -3.32 -13.27 -2.08
C ILE A 143 -4.74 -12.71 -2.15
N SER A 144 -5.70 -13.35 -1.48
CA SER A 144 -7.01 -12.71 -1.31
C SER A 144 -6.94 -11.79 -0.11
N TYR A 145 -7.07 -10.49 -0.32
CA TYR A 145 -7.00 -9.43 0.69
C TYR A 145 -8.34 -9.31 1.43
N PRO A 146 -8.36 -8.74 2.66
CA PRO A 146 -9.63 -8.46 3.32
C PRO A 146 -10.37 -7.36 2.55
N HIS A 147 -11.67 -7.53 2.31
CA HIS A 147 -12.49 -6.56 1.60
C HIS A 147 -12.92 -5.42 2.53
N VAL A 148 -11.93 -4.63 2.95
CA VAL A 148 -12.08 -3.53 3.89
C VAL A 148 -11.24 -2.34 3.42
N GLN A 149 -11.74 -1.13 3.68
CA GLN A 149 -10.97 0.08 3.44
C GLN A 149 -9.87 0.17 4.48
N LEU A 150 -8.66 0.47 4.02
CA LEU A 150 -7.50 0.68 4.90
C LEU A 150 -6.91 2.05 4.61
N SER A 151 -6.30 2.66 5.63
CA SER A 151 -5.72 4.00 5.58
C SER A 151 -4.20 3.97 5.67
N ARG A 152 -3.65 3.40 6.74
CA ARG A 152 -2.21 3.30 7.01
C ARG A 152 -1.84 1.92 7.57
N PRO A 153 -2.03 0.84 6.77
CA PRO A 153 -1.71 -0.50 7.23
C PRO A 153 -0.20 -0.66 7.42
N SER A 154 0.17 -1.36 8.48
CA SER A 154 1.50 -1.94 8.69
C SER A 154 1.40 -3.45 8.61
N VAL A 155 2.45 -4.11 8.12
CA VAL A 155 2.50 -5.57 7.99
C VAL A 155 3.53 -6.17 8.92
N TRP A 156 3.19 -7.34 9.45
CA TRP A 156 4.09 -8.18 10.21
C TRP A 156 3.81 -9.64 9.85
N TYR A 157 4.87 -10.38 9.54
CA TYR A 157 4.82 -11.82 9.28
C TYR A 157 5.70 -12.55 10.30
N ALA A 158 5.12 -13.51 11.02
CA ALA A 158 5.83 -14.38 11.95
C ALA A 158 5.04 -15.66 12.21
N ASN A 159 5.73 -16.79 12.45
CA ASN A 159 5.13 -18.09 12.75
C ASN A 159 4.05 -18.52 11.74
N GLY A 160 4.30 -18.28 10.44
CA GLY A 160 3.33 -18.62 9.39
C GLY A 160 2.08 -17.74 9.34
N ARG A 161 1.99 -16.70 10.17
CA ARG A 161 0.85 -15.79 10.25
C ARG A 161 1.19 -14.43 9.66
N LEU A 162 0.43 -14.02 8.66
CA LEU A 162 0.48 -12.67 8.08
C LEU A 162 -0.52 -11.79 8.82
N THR A 163 -0.04 -10.67 9.36
CA THR A 163 -0.86 -9.73 10.14
C THR A 163 -0.78 -8.34 9.52
N LEU A 164 -1.94 -7.73 9.31
CA LEU A 164 -2.10 -6.32 8.98
C LEU A 164 -2.68 -5.58 10.19
N ILE A 165 -2.15 -4.39 10.48
CA ILE A 165 -2.68 -3.51 11.52
C ILE A 165 -2.89 -2.13 10.93
N ASP A 166 -4.10 -1.59 11.05
CA ASP A 166 -4.44 -0.25 10.59
C ASP A 166 -5.31 0.45 11.64
N GLY A 167 -4.86 1.62 12.12
CA GLY A 167 -5.56 2.35 13.16
C GLY A 167 -5.72 1.55 14.46
N GLN A 168 -6.93 1.04 14.70
CA GLN A 168 -7.27 0.19 15.84
C GLN A 168 -7.61 -1.24 15.42
N ASP A 169 -7.56 -1.57 14.14
CA ASP A 169 -8.00 -2.85 13.62
C ASP A 169 -6.81 -3.74 13.30
N ARG A 170 -6.95 -5.02 13.63
CA ARG A 170 -6.00 -6.08 13.29
C ARG A 170 -6.68 -7.12 12.44
N TYR A 171 -6.04 -7.44 11.32
CA TYR A 171 -6.44 -8.50 10.42
C TYR A 171 -5.31 -9.53 10.36
N TRP A 172 -5.61 -10.83 10.40
CA TRP A 172 -4.58 -11.85 10.21
C TRP A 172 -5.08 -13.08 9.47
N THR A 173 -4.15 -13.76 8.80
CA THR A 173 -4.41 -14.99 8.06
C THR A 173 -3.20 -15.94 8.14
N THR A 174 -3.46 -17.24 8.06
CA THR A 174 -2.44 -18.32 8.00
C THR A 174 -2.48 -19.09 6.68
N ASN A 175 -3.53 -18.89 5.88
CA ASN A 175 -3.74 -19.51 4.57
C ASN A 175 -3.81 -18.50 3.42
N PHE A 176 -3.64 -17.21 3.71
CA PHE A 176 -3.60 -16.09 2.75
C PHE A 176 -4.91 -15.85 1.98
N LYS A 177 -6.01 -16.32 2.56
CA LYS A 177 -7.35 -16.13 2.01
C LYS A 177 -8.33 -15.74 3.11
N ASP A 178 -8.41 -16.55 4.15
CA ASP A 178 -9.38 -16.36 5.22
C ASP A 178 -8.76 -15.44 6.28
N TRP A 179 -9.35 -14.26 6.44
CA TRP A 179 -8.88 -13.22 7.35
C TRP A 179 -9.74 -13.18 8.61
N GLN A 180 -9.07 -13.29 9.74
CA GLN A 180 -9.65 -13.01 11.04
C GLN A 180 -9.50 -11.52 11.35
N HIS A 181 -10.47 -10.94 12.07
CA HIS A 181 -10.47 -9.54 12.47
C HIS A 181 -10.59 -9.40 13.99
N GLN A 182 -9.90 -8.42 14.55
CA GLN A 182 -10.02 -8.02 15.94
C GLN A 182 -9.81 -6.52 16.06
N ARG A 183 -10.73 -5.83 16.73
CA ARG A 183 -10.52 -4.46 17.19
C ARG A 183 -9.60 -4.44 18.42
N LEU A 184 -8.58 -3.61 18.38
CA LEU A 184 -7.57 -3.41 19.41
C LEU A 184 -7.84 -2.12 20.18
N ASN A 185 -7.53 -2.13 21.47
CA ASN A 185 -7.54 -0.93 22.31
C ASN A 185 -6.10 -0.47 22.54
N PHE A 186 -5.76 0.68 21.97
CA PHE A 186 -4.46 1.31 22.13
C PHE A 186 -4.52 2.52 23.06
N ASN A 187 -5.25 2.41 24.17
CA ASN A 187 -5.17 3.40 25.25
C ASN A 187 -4.16 2.94 26.31
N GLY A 188 -3.58 3.90 27.03
CA GLY A 188 -2.68 3.65 28.16
C GLY A 188 -3.05 4.50 29.36
N ALA A 189 -2.34 4.30 30.46
CA ALA A 189 -2.50 5.14 31.65
C ALA A 189 -2.26 6.61 31.35
N ASP A 190 -1.25 6.93 30.52
CA ASP A 190 -0.81 8.30 30.25
C ASP A 190 -1.48 8.96 29.03
N PHE A 191 -2.23 8.20 28.22
CA PHE A 191 -2.78 8.71 26.97
C PHE A 191 -4.09 8.06 26.55
N LYS A 192 -4.83 8.76 25.69
CA LYS A 192 -6.07 8.29 25.06
C LYS A 192 -6.00 8.41 23.54
N GLN A 193 -6.94 7.74 22.88
CA GLN A 193 -7.14 7.78 21.42
C GLN A 193 -5.89 7.34 20.64
N GLY A 194 -5.21 6.29 21.10
CA GLY A 194 -4.05 5.75 20.40
C GLY A 194 -4.42 5.26 19.00
N ARG A 195 -3.66 5.74 18.00
CA ARG A 195 -3.76 5.29 16.61
C ARG A 195 -2.40 4.82 16.13
N VAL A 196 -2.32 3.60 15.61
CA VAL A 196 -1.09 3.02 15.08
C VAL A 196 -0.51 3.91 13.98
N GLN A 197 0.80 4.16 14.10
CA GLN A 197 1.59 4.88 13.09
C GLN A 197 2.52 3.93 12.34
N ALA A 198 3.07 2.93 13.03
CA ALA A 198 3.85 1.85 12.43
C ALA A 198 3.87 0.62 13.34
N VAL A 199 4.11 -0.54 12.74
CA VAL A 199 4.43 -1.78 13.43
C VAL A 199 5.75 -2.30 12.88
N PHE A 200 6.69 -2.58 13.78
CA PHE A 200 7.98 -3.15 13.44
C PHE A 200 8.07 -4.55 14.02
N PRO A 201 8.56 -5.55 13.27
CA PRO A 201 8.82 -6.85 13.84
C PRO A 201 9.79 -6.73 15.01
N GLY A 202 9.45 -7.40 16.11
CA GLY A 202 10.30 -7.54 17.28
C GLY A 202 10.89 -8.95 17.31
N THR A 203 10.28 -9.81 18.11
CA THR A 203 10.61 -11.23 18.17
C THR A 203 9.61 -12.05 17.34
N THR A 204 9.81 -13.37 17.25
CA THR A 204 8.82 -14.27 16.65
C THR A 204 7.45 -14.21 17.33
N ARG A 205 7.35 -13.74 18.57
CA ARG A 205 6.09 -13.68 19.36
C ARG A 205 5.57 -12.26 19.61
N SER A 206 6.31 -11.23 19.21
CA SER A 206 5.95 -9.84 19.48
C SER A 206 6.40 -8.87 18.39
N ALA A 207 5.64 -7.81 18.22
CA ALA A 207 6.01 -6.67 17.40
C ALA A 207 6.16 -5.42 18.27
N VAL A 208 7.00 -4.48 17.87
CA VAL A 208 7.00 -3.13 18.43
C VAL A 208 5.92 -2.34 17.71
N VAL A 209 4.92 -1.88 18.45
CA VAL A 209 3.86 -1.00 17.92
C VAL A 209 4.16 0.44 18.33
N MET A 210 4.08 1.35 17.37
CA MET A 210 4.16 2.79 17.56
C MET A 210 2.77 3.38 17.40
N VAL A 211 2.29 4.12 18.40
CA VAL A 211 0.99 4.80 18.36
C VAL A 211 1.16 6.28 18.58
N ARG A 212 0.33 7.08 17.91
CA ARG A 212 0.13 8.48 18.26
C ARG A 212 -1.09 8.57 19.17
N GLY A 213 -0.91 9.15 20.35
CA GLY A 213 -1.96 9.32 21.35
C GLY A 213 -2.04 10.76 21.82
N ILE A 214 -3.18 11.12 22.41
CA ILE A 214 -3.36 12.38 23.14
C ILE A 214 -2.94 12.14 24.58
N ASP A 215 -1.83 12.76 24.97
CA ASP A 215 -1.31 12.74 26.33
C ASP A 215 -2.33 13.34 27.30
N ARG A 216 -2.62 12.63 28.40
CA ARG A 216 -3.66 13.04 29.36
C ARG A 216 -3.28 14.26 30.17
N GLN A 217 -1.99 14.44 30.47
CA GLN A 217 -1.49 15.57 31.26
C GLN A 217 -1.43 16.85 30.42
N SER A 218 -0.80 16.81 29.25
CA SER A 218 -0.55 18.00 28.42
C SER A 218 -1.62 18.24 27.34
N SER A 219 -2.54 17.30 27.11
CA SER A 219 -3.49 17.30 25.98
C SER A 219 -2.85 17.40 24.59
N ARG A 220 -1.54 17.21 24.49
CA ARG A 220 -0.79 17.26 23.23
C ARG A 220 -0.65 15.87 22.61
N ALA A 221 -0.56 15.83 21.29
CA ALA A 221 -0.25 14.59 20.60
C ALA A 221 1.21 14.19 20.85
N LYS A 222 1.44 12.99 21.39
CA LYS A 222 2.76 12.38 21.59
C LYS A 222 2.83 11.02 20.85
N LEU A 223 4.04 10.52 20.64
CA LEU A 223 4.26 9.15 20.21
C LEU A 223 4.53 8.26 21.41
N TYR A 224 3.91 7.08 21.42
CA TYR A 224 4.12 6.03 22.40
C TYR A 224 4.52 4.76 21.69
N TYR A 225 5.30 3.92 22.36
CA TYR A 225 5.65 2.59 21.88
C TYR A 225 5.39 1.54 22.94
N GLY A 226 5.17 0.31 22.49
CA GLY A 226 4.99 -0.85 23.35
C GLY A 226 5.20 -2.14 22.57
N GLN A 227 5.27 -3.25 23.31
CA GLN A 227 5.35 -4.58 22.71
C GLN A 227 3.94 -5.14 22.50
N LEU A 228 3.55 -5.29 21.24
CA LEU A 228 2.33 -5.94 20.83
C LEU A 228 2.52 -7.46 20.80
N THR A 229 1.76 -8.15 21.63
CA THR A 229 1.76 -9.62 21.72
C THR A 229 0.90 -10.25 20.62
N LYS A 230 1.04 -11.56 20.41
CA LYS A 230 0.21 -12.34 19.46
C LYS A 230 -1.30 -12.19 19.68
N THR A 231 -1.74 -11.96 20.93
CA THR A 231 -3.14 -11.78 21.33
C THR A 231 -3.65 -10.35 21.10
N GLY A 232 -2.78 -9.42 20.69
CA GLY A 232 -3.16 -8.03 20.41
C GLY A 232 -3.09 -7.13 21.63
N ARG A 233 -2.58 -7.62 22.77
CA ARG A 233 -2.36 -6.83 23.98
C ARG A 233 -1.00 -6.17 23.98
N VAL A 234 -0.93 -4.96 24.53
CA VAL A 234 0.31 -4.23 24.82
C VAL A 234 0.48 -4.19 26.34
N LYS A 235 1.58 -4.73 26.86
CA LYS A 235 1.81 -4.85 28.31
C LYS A 235 2.11 -3.51 28.97
N ALA A 236 2.97 -2.72 28.35
CA ALA A 236 3.42 -1.43 28.86
C ALA A 236 3.58 -0.45 27.70
N TRP A 237 3.26 0.80 27.97
CA TRP A 237 3.44 1.91 27.05
C TRP A 237 4.54 2.83 27.56
N HIS A 238 5.34 3.33 26.63
CA HIS A 238 6.38 4.30 26.94
C HIS A 238 6.27 5.47 25.97
N ALA A 239 6.30 6.69 26.50
CA ALA A 239 6.39 7.89 25.67
C ALA A 239 7.77 7.97 24.98
N LEU A 240 7.76 8.27 23.69
CA LEU A 240 8.98 8.50 22.93
C LEU A 240 9.50 9.92 23.22
N GLN A 241 10.79 10.04 23.51
CA GLN A 241 11.45 11.31 23.82
C GLN A 241 11.75 12.10 22.54
N LEU A 242 10.73 12.78 22.00
CA LEU A 242 10.81 13.56 20.75
C LEU A 242 11.54 14.90 20.87
N GLY A 243 11.77 15.40 22.10
CA GLY A 243 12.29 16.75 22.31
C GLY A 243 11.39 17.80 21.66
N LYS A 244 11.96 18.64 20.79
CA LYS A 244 11.24 19.70 20.06
C LYS A 244 10.52 19.22 18.79
N LEU A 245 10.60 17.93 18.43
CA LEU A 245 9.96 17.39 17.21
C LEU A 245 8.46 17.15 17.46
N PRO A 246 7.53 17.85 16.78
CA PRO A 246 6.11 17.63 17.01
C PRO A 246 5.65 16.29 16.40
N ALA A 247 4.96 15.45 17.18
CA ALA A 247 4.50 14.13 16.74
C ALA A 247 3.61 14.17 15.49
N ARG A 248 2.85 15.27 15.29
CA ARG A 248 1.97 15.47 14.12
C ARG A 248 2.73 15.77 12.81
N GLN A 249 4.00 16.18 12.90
CA GLN A 249 4.81 16.56 11.74
C GLN A 249 5.72 15.42 11.24
N ILE A 250 5.59 14.23 11.82
CA ILE A 250 6.34 13.05 11.39
C ILE A 250 5.68 12.48 10.14
N ALA A 251 6.43 12.47 9.04
CA ALA A 251 6.01 11.99 7.72
C ALA A 251 6.21 10.47 7.54
N GLY A 252 7.05 9.85 8.37
CA GLY A 252 7.35 8.42 8.29
C GLY A 252 8.32 7.99 9.39
N MET A 253 8.47 6.68 9.53
CA MET A 253 9.35 6.09 10.54
C MET A 253 9.88 4.72 10.11
N SER A 254 11.08 4.38 10.58
CA SER A 254 11.70 3.08 10.32
C SER A 254 12.51 2.64 11.55
N LEU A 255 12.49 1.35 11.86
CA LEU A 255 13.29 0.75 12.91
C LEU A 255 14.33 -0.16 12.27
N ILE A 256 15.61 0.17 12.40
CA ILE A 256 16.73 -0.55 11.80
C ILE A 256 17.75 -0.80 12.90
N ASP A 257 18.13 -2.05 13.15
CA ASP A 257 19.12 -2.42 14.17
C ASP A 257 18.88 -1.71 15.52
N GLN A 258 17.63 -1.72 15.99
CA GLN A 258 17.15 -1.03 17.22
C GLN A 258 17.20 0.51 17.20
N HIS A 259 17.70 1.12 16.13
CA HIS A 259 17.68 2.56 15.92
C HIS A 259 16.37 2.98 15.28
N LEU A 260 15.67 3.92 15.91
CA LEU A 260 14.46 4.52 15.36
C LEU A 260 14.82 5.72 14.53
N TYR A 261 14.39 5.72 13.28
CA TYR A 261 14.49 6.85 12.35
C TYR A 261 13.13 7.50 12.18
N LEU A 262 13.08 8.82 12.30
CA LEU A 262 11.88 9.62 12.07
C LEU A 262 12.17 10.68 11.00
N PHE A 263 11.16 10.93 10.15
CA PHE A 263 11.29 11.86 9.04
C PHE A 263 10.34 13.03 9.18
N ARG A 264 10.81 14.24 8.91
CA ARG A 264 9.99 15.45 8.82
C ARG A 264 10.31 16.19 7.53
N GLN A 265 9.30 16.48 6.73
CA GLN A 265 9.45 17.27 5.52
C GLN A 265 9.38 18.78 5.85
N ARG A 266 10.25 19.57 5.21
CA ARG A 266 10.14 21.03 5.10
C ARG A 266 10.54 21.44 3.68
N GLY A 267 9.57 21.85 2.85
CA GLY A 267 9.79 22.07 1.42
C GLY A 267 10.30 20.80 0.74
N THR A 268 11.41 20.90 0.00
CA THR A 268 12.07 19.75 -0.65
C THR A 268 13.09 19.04 0.24
N GLN A 269 13.27 19.49 1.49
CA GLN A 269 14.19 18.86 2.43
C GLN A 269 13.44 17.90 3.36
N LEU A 270 14.06 16.76 3.59
CA LEU A 270 13.65 15.79 4.60
C LEU A 270 14.67 15.76 5.72
N ALA A 271 14.27 16.23 6.90
CA ALA A 271 15.07 16.11 8.11
C ALA A 271 14.99 14.66 8.63
N VAL A 272 16.15 14.07 8.90
CA VAL A 272 16.30 12.72 9.43
C VAL A 272 16.66 12.84 10.91
N TYR A 273 15.80 12.29 11.76
CA TYR A 273 16.04 12.20 13.18
C TYR A 273 16.29 10.74 13.57
N ARG A 274 17.12 10.51 14.58
CA ARG A 274 17.46 9.18 15.09
C ARG A 274 17.37 9.13 16.61
N ALA A 275 16.79 8.07 17.15
CA ALA A 275 17.03 7.61 18.51
C ALA A 275 17.92 6.36 18.45
N ASN A 276 19.00 6.31 19.23
CA ASN A 276 19.88 5.14 19.25
C ASN A 276 19.21 3.90 19.88
N ARG A 277 18.20 4.12 20.73
CA ARG A 277 17.27 3.14 21.28
C ARG A 277 15.93 3.84 21.51
N LEU A 278 14.84 3.08 21.59
CA LEU A 278 13.49 3.64 21.84
C LEU A 278 13.38 4.40 23.17
N THR A 279 14.22 4.07 24.15
CA THR A 279 14.29 4.72 25.47
C THR A 279 15.13 6.00 25.49
N ARG A 280 15.82 6.34 24.39
CA ARG A 280 16.73 7.48 24.32
C ARG A 280 16.11 8.65 23.54
N PRO A 281 16.55 9.90 23.80
CA PRO A 281 16.08 11.05 23.05
C PRO A 281 16.33 10.93 21.54
N VAL A 282 15.35 11.37 20.77
CA VAL A 282 15.48 11.56 19.33
C VAL A 282 16.33 12.82 19.06
N ARG A 283 17.34 12.69 18.19
CA ARG A 283 18.22 13.80 17.76
C ARG A 283 18.23 13.93 16.24
N LEU A 284 18.36 15.15 15.74
CA LEU A 284 18.55 15.40 14.31
C LEU A 284 19.93 14.86 13.89
N VAL A 285 19.99 14.03 12.84
CA VAL A 285 21.24 13.41 12.36
C VAL A 285 21.57 13.73 10.91
N GLY A 286 20.62 14.28 10.14
CA GLY A 286 20.87 14.63 8.76
C GLY A 286 19.72 15.37 8.09
N ARG A 287 19.98 15.89 6.89
CA ARG A 287 18.96 16.46 6.00
C ARG A 287 19.22 15.93 4.59
N VAL A 288 18.17 15.44 3.95
CA VAL A 288 18.22 14.91 2.59
C VAL A 288 17.44 15.84 1.69
N LYS A 289 18.06 16.34 0.63
CA LYS A 289 17.35 17.05 -0.44
C LYS A 289 16.67 16.03 -1.35
N LEU A 290 15.36 16.16 -1.54
CA LEU A 290 14.57 15.35 -2.46
C LEU A 290 14.39 16.12 -3.78
N ASN A 291 14.47 15.40 -4.90
CA ASN A 291 14.29 15.98 -6.22
C ASN A 291 12.80 15.93 -6.59
N HIS A 292 12.04 16.95 -6.17
CA HIS A 292 10.63 17.12 -6.52
C HIS A 292 10.22 18.60 -6.47
N ALA A 293 9.07 18.94 -7.05
CA ALA A 293 8.55 20.31 -7.02
C ALA A 293 8.15 20.71 -5.59
N GLN A 294 8.29 21.99 -5.22
CA GLN A 294 7.96 22.47 -3.87
C GLN A 294 6.48 22.31 -3.50
N SER A 295 5.59 22.34 -4.49
CA SER A 295 4.15 22.09 -4.33
C SER A 295 3.82 20.62 -4.01
N GLN A 296 4.78 19.71 -4.09
CA GLN A 296 4.59 18.29 -3.80
C GLN A 296 4.87 17.98 -2.33
N ARG A 297 3.98 17.18 -1.75
CA ARG A 297 4.08 16.71 -0.37
C ARG A 297 4.43 15.23 -0.33
N VAL A 298 5.28 14.87 0.61
CA VAL A 298 5.63 13.50 0.92
C VAL A 298 4.52 12.85 1.76
N THR A 299 3.95 11.73 1.30
CA THR A 299 2.84 11.04 1.98
C THR A 299 3.28 9.83 2.79
N ALA A 300 4.41 9.23 2.42
CA ALA A 300 5.04 8.12 3.12
C ALA A 300 6.56 8.21 2.95
N VAL A 301 7.30 7.86 4.00
CA VAL A 301 8.76 7.76 3.97
C VAL A 301 9.20 6.56 4.80
N ASN A 302 10.05 5.74 4.21
CA ASN A 302 10.72 4.66 4.90
C ASN A 302 12.21 4.65 4.54
N LEU A 303 13.02 4.13 5.44
CA LEU A 303 14.45 3.93 5.28
C LEU A 303 14.75 2.46 5.48
N ILE A 304 15.51 1.89 4.55
CA ILE A 304 15.96 0.49 4.61
C ILE A 304 17.48 0.42 4.53
N PRO A 305 18.14 -0.49 5.28
CA PRO A 305 19.57 -0.73 5.13
C PRO A 305 19.83 -1.53 3.86
N THR A 306 20.70 -1.06 2.97
CA THR A 306 21.09 -1.85 1.78
C THR A 306 22.34 -2.66 2.05
N THR A 307 23.33 -2.02 2.66
CA THR A 307 24.58 -2.61 3.18
C THR A 307 24.88 -2.02 4.56
N LYS A 308 25.95 -2.47 5.24
CA LYS A 308 26.38 -1.96 6.56
C LYS A 308 26.54 -0.44 6.63
N HIS A 309 26.82 0.22 5.50
CA HIS A 309 27.14 1.66 5.44
C HIS A 309 26.27 2.46 4.46
N ARG A 310 25.22 1.85 3.90
CA ARG A 310 24.32 2.51 2.97
C ARG A 310 22.87 2.25 3.33
N TYR A 311 22.08 3.28 3.14
CA TYR A 311 20.65 3.22 3.28
C TYR A 311 19.98 3.55 1.97
N ARG A 312 18.73 3.11 1.81
CA ARG A 312 17.84 3.58 0.76
C ARG A 312 16.64 4.23 1.41
N LEU A 313 16.44 5.51 1.08
CA LEU A 313 15.25 6.26 1.45
C LEU A 313 14.21 6.05 0.36
N ILE A 314 13.06 5.49 0.69
CA ILE A 314 11.94 5.23 -0.22
C ILE A 314 10.76 6.10 0.20
N PHE A 315 10.14 6.80 -0.74
CA PHE A 315 9.08 7.76 -0.41
C PHE A 315 8.07 7.94 -1.55
N ASP A 316 6.86 8.33 -1.15
CA ASP A 316 5.77 8.71 -2.06
C ASP A 316 5.56 10.22 -2.08
N LEU A 317 4.97 10.69 -3.18
CA LEU A 317 4.62 12.08 -3.36
C LEU A 317 3.18 12.23 -3.83
N THR A 318 2.53 13.29 -3.34
CA THR A 318 1.26 13.79 -3.83
C THR A 318 1.38 15.26 -4.21
N THR A 319 0.60 15.70 -5.18
CA THR A 319 0.38 17.14 -5.42
C THR A 319 -0.75 17.68 -4.52
N ALA A 320 -0.97 18.99 -4.55
CA ALA A 320 -2.08 19.64 -3.83
C ALA A 320 -3.45 19.15 -4.34
N GLU A 321 -3.55 18.86 -5.63
CA GLU A 321 -4.74 18.34 -6.31
C GLU A 321 -4.95 16.84 -6.06
N LYS A 322 -4.26 16.26 -5.08
CA LYS A 322 -4.29 14.83 -4.71
C LYS A 322 -3.85 13.89 -5.86
N VAL A 323 -2.96 14.33 -6.76
CA VAL A 323 -2.34 13.45 -7.76
C VAL A 323 -1.19 12.67 -7.14
N GLN A 324 -1.34 11.36 -7.03
CA GLN A 324 -0.29 10.43 -6.60
C GLN A 324 0.74 10.25 -7.70
N LYS A 325 2.00 10.14 -7.31
CA LYS A 325 3.12 9.83 -8.19
C LYS A 325 3.70 8.47 -7.86
N GLN A 326 4.35 7.84 -8.84
CA GLN A 326 5.11 6.63 -8.60
C GLN A 326 6.13 6.83 -7.47
N PRO A 327 6.25 5.84 -6.56
CA PRO A 327 7.22 5.90 -5.47
C PRO A 327 8.63 6.08 -6.00
N ARG A 328 9.46 6.74 -5.20
CA ARG A 328 10.85 7.04 -5.54
C ARG A 328 11.78 6.54 -4.47
N TYR A 329 13.05 6.38 -4.83
CA TYR A 329 14.09 6.14 -3.86
C TYR A 329 15.35 6.96 -4.09
N ARG A 330 16.10 7.16 -3.02
CA ARG A 330 17.42 7.81 -3.01
C ARG A 330 18.38 7.01 -2.15
N LEU A 331 19.58 6.75 -2.67
CA LEU A 331 20.64 6.10 -1.89
C LEU A 331 21.30 7.14 -0.97
N LEU A 332 21.57 6.72 0.26
CA LEU A 332 22.22 7.52 1.28
C LEU A 332 23.45 6.79 1.83
N ASP A 333 24.49 7.54 2.17
CA ASP A 333 25.63 7.02 2.93
C ASP A 333 25.34 6.91 4.43
N ARG A 334 26.33 6.48 5.21
CA ARG A 334 26.24 6.35 6.68
C ARG A 334 25.96 7.68 7.42
N ARG A 335 26.18 8.83 6.76
CA ARG A 335 25.93 10.18 7.29
C ARG A 335 24.63 10.79 6.74
N PHE A 336 23.79 9.97 6.10
CA PHE A 336 22.55 10.39 5.44
C PHE A 336 22.76 11.42 4.32
N LYS A 337 23.96 11.46 3.72
CA LYS A 337 24.20 12.24 2.51
C LYS A 337 23.78 11.43 1.29
N ALA A 338 23.18 12.11 0.33
CA ALA A 338 22.75 11.48 -0.90
C ALA A 338 23.93 11.00 -1.73
N VAL A 339 23.81 9.78 -2.25
CA VAL A 339 24.77 9.17 -3.17
C VAL A 339 24.08 9.02 -4.52
N GLY A 340 24.55 9.74 -5.53
CA GLY A 340 23.99 9.72 -6.88
C GLY A 340 22.60 10.38 -6.99
N GLN A 341 21.86 9.94 -8.01
CA GLN A 341 20.57 10.51 -8.37
C GLN A 341 19.40 9.82 -7.64
N GLN A 342 18.23 10.43 -7.77
CA GLN A 342 16.97 9.86 -7.31
C GLN A 342 16.36 9.02 -8.43
N HIS A 343 15.79 7.87 -8.07
CA HIS A 343 15.26 6.90 -9.03
C HIS A 343 13.77 6.64 -8.78
N LEU A 344 13.06 6.19 -9.82
CA LEU A 344 11.73 5.60 -9.67
C LEU A 344 11.85 4.19 -9.08
N LEU A 345 10.92 3.83 -8.21
CA LEU A 345 10.82 2.49 -7.65
C LEU A 345 10.11 1.58 -8.65
N VAL A 346 10.62 0.36 -8.85
CA VAL A 346 9.90 -0.66 -9.61
C VAL A 346 8.90 -1.31 -8.65
N THR A 347 7.61 -1.10 -8.88
CA THR A 347 6.52 -1.52 -7.98
C THR A 347 5.26 -1.81 -8.77
N ASP A 348 4.50 -2.82 -8.35
CA ASP A 348 3.20 -3.14 -8.94
C ASP A 348 2.08 -2.15 -8.53
N TYR A 349 2.33 -1.32 -7.52
CA TYR A 349 1.34 -0.41 -6.96
C TYR A 349 1.80 1.04 -6.99
N LEU A 350 0.87 1.92 -7.40
CA LEU A 350 0.93 3.33 -7.03
C LEU A 350 0.37 3.48 -5.62
N TRP A 351 1.24 3.79 -4.68
CA TRP A 351 0.88 3.84 -3.27
C TRP A 351 0.28 5.21 -2.90
N SER A 352 -0.79 5.18 -2.10
CA SER A 352 -1.29 6.37 -1.43
C SER A 352 -0.47 6.70 -0.19
N GLN A 353 -0.13 5.63 0.55
CA GLN A 353 0.77 5.63 1.68
C GLN A 353 1.28 4.18 1.86
N PHE A 354 2.45 4.02 2.47
CA PHE A 354 2.95 2.70 2.85
C PHE A 354 3.90 2.76 4.06
N GLN A 355 4.07 1.62 4.70
CA GLN A 355 5.09 1.34 5.70
C GLN A 355 5.91 0.13 5.25
N ILE A 356 7.23 0.21 5.47
CA ILE A 356 8.15 -0.90 5.20
C ILE A 356 8.61 -1.47 6.54
N SER A 357 8.49 -2.79 6.66
CA SER A 357 9.09 -3.57 7.72
C SER A 357 10.28 -4.37 7.16
N LEU A 358 11.36 -4.40 7.93
CA LEU A 358 12.41 -5.40 7.75
C LEU A 358 11.87 -6.75 8.18
N ARG A 359 12.28 -7.86 7.56
CA ARG A 359 11.97 -9.17 8.15
C ARG A 359 12.65 -9.26 9.53
N GLY A 360 11.87 -9.59 10.57
CA GLY A 360 12.43 -9.93 11.88
C GLY A 360 13.16 -11.27 11.79
N SER A 361 14.17 -11.50 12.63
CA SER A 361 14.81 -12.81 12.75
C SER A 361 13.75 -13.86 13.09
N GLU A 362 13.53 -14.83 12.20
CA GLU A 362 12.82 -16.07 12.55
C GLU A 362 13.74 -17.01 13.32
#